data_AF-A0A8D8C4Z6-F1
#
_entry.id   AF-A0A8D8C4Z6-F1
#
_cell.length_a   1.000
_cell.length_b   1.000
_cell.length_c   1.000
_cell.angle_alpha   90.00
_cell.angle_beta   90.00
_cell.angle_gamma   90.00
#
_symmetry.space_group_name_H-M   'P 1'
#
loop_
_entity.id
_entity.type
_entity.pdbx_description
1 polymer ?
#
loop_
_entity_poly.entity_id
_entity_poly.type
_entity_poly.pdbx_seq_one_letter_code
_entity_poly.pdbx_strand_id
1 'polypeptide(L)'
;LLEAGREESLVQSVPLTAAAFYGRIGNNWEYPSEPSDTVCKGVPGGVCLGFKGRGLGGTSSHNFMLYTRSHHRDFDGWASDGNYGWSYREVLPYFLKAESSYVKVSSNTFETPMISSVLEVAREFGYRAINPFDKVQLGFYRASTTTLKGQRNSAARAYLHPVRNRRNLHISMNSIVTKILIDPDTKTAYGVQFTKNGVSHTILTKKEIILSAGVIASPQLLMLSGIGPRHHLESLSIPVVKSLSVGYNLHDHYGYTQLKFNLRNPGTFEPHKTTAQQFDEYISNGTGPFSSP
;
A
#
# COMPACT_ATOMS: atom_id res chain seq x y z
N LEU A 1 -3.66 -6.89 17.18
CA LEU A 1 -3.04 -6.78 15.85
C LEU A 1 -1.95 -7.84 15.75
N LEU A 2 -2.06 -8.77 14.80
CA LEU A 2 -0.98 -9.70 14.46
C LEU A 2 -0.34 -9.21 13.16
N GLU A 3 0.97 -8.99 13.17
CA GLU A 3 1.74 -8.54 12.02
C GLU A 3 2.88 -9.51 11.76
N ALA A 4 3.01 -9.94 10.51
CA ALA A 4 4.01 -10.92 10.07
C ALA A 4 5.44 -10.36 10.10
N GLY A 5 5.58 -9.05 9.86
CA GLY A 5 6.85 -8.36 9.91
C GLY A 5 7.14 -7.66 11.24
N ARG A 6 8.13 -6.77 11.19
CA ARG A 6 8.65 -5.99 12.32
C ARG A 6 8.25 -4.52 12.20
N GLU A 7 8.73 -3.71 13.15
CA GLU A 7 8.63 -2.26 13.12
C GLU A 7 9.33 -1.68 11.89
N GLU A 8 8.91 -0.49 11.48
CA GLU A 8 9.57 0.27 10.43
C GLU A 8 11.01 0.65 10.82
N SER A 9 11.92 0.61 9.85
CA SER A 9 13.29 1.09 10.01
C SER A 9 13.37 2.60 9.77
N LEU A 10 14.46 3.21 10.23
CA LEU A 10 14.76 4.62 9.95
C LEU A 10 14.96 4.88 8.44
N VAL A 11 15.45 3.90 7.69
CA VAL A 11 15.60 4.04 6.23
C VAL A 11 14.22 4.20 5.60
N GLN A 12 13.23 3.41 6.02
CA GLN A 12 11.86 3.51 5.51
C GLN A 12 11.19 4.86 5.78
N SER A 13 11.63 5.59 6.81
CA SER A 13 11.08 6.93 7.08
C SER A 13 11.60 8.01 6.14
N VAL A 14 12.71 7.78 5.43
CA VAL A 14 13.33 8.74 4.51
C VAL A 14 12.73 8.59 3.11
N PRO A 15 11.98 9.60 2.60
CA PRO A 15 11.28 9.49 1.32
C PRO A 15 12.14 9.05 0.14
N LEU A 16 13.33 9.63 -0.04
CA LEU A 16 14.22 9.35 -1.18
C LEU A 16 14.62 7.88 -1.34
N THR A 17 14.50 7.09 -0.27
CA THR A 17 14.82 5.66 -0.28
C THR A 17 13.70 4.79 -0.85
N ALA A 18 12.53 5.35 -1.19
CA ALA A 18 11.34 4.61 -1.60
C ALA A 18 11.61 3.62 -2.75
N ALA A 19 12.37 4.04 -3.77
CA ALA A 19 12.71 3.21 -4.91
C ALA A 19 13.59 1.99 -4.54
N ALA A 20 14.44 2.11 -3.50
CA ALA A 20 15.34 1.03 -3.08
C ALA A 20 14.58 -0.18 -2.52
N PHE A 21 13.36 0.02 -2.03
CA PHE A 21 12.51 -1.06 -1.52
C PHE A 21 11.94 -1.98 -2.61
N TYR A 22 12.06 -1.58 -3.88
CA TYR A 22 11.78 -2.43 -5.04
C TYR A 22 12.99 -3.27 -5.47
N GLY A 23 14.14 -3.10 -4.81
CA GLY A 23 15.42 -3.75 -5.13
C GLY A 23 15.87 -4.84 -4.15
N ARG A 24 14.94 -5.50 -3.45
CA ARG A 24 15.21 -6.53 -2.41
C ARG A 24 15.86 -6.06 -1.12
N ILE A 25 15.88 -4.75 -0.88
CA ILE A 25 16.31 -4.17 0.39
C ILE A 25 15.07 -3.94 1.25
N GLY A 26 15.08 -4.41 2.51
CA GLY A 26 14.01 -4.14 3.49
C GLY A 26 13.08 -5.32 3.80
N ASN A 27 12.00 -5.05 4.54
CA ASN A 27 11.04 -6.09 4.90
C ASN A 27 9.91 -6.15 3.88
N ASN A 28 10.05 -7.03 2.91
CA ASN A 28 9.10 -7.18 1.81
C ASN A 28 8.76 -8.66 1.59
N TRP A 29 7.59 -8.96 1.04
CA TRP A 29 7.15 -10.33 0.73
C TRP A 29 7.62 -10.83 -0.64
N GLU A 30 7.81 -9.93 -1.61
CA GLU A 30 8.24 -10.25 -2.99
C GLU A 30 7.47 -11.42 -3.63
N TYR A 31 6.15 -11.26 -3.80
CA TYR A 31 5.35 -12.33 -4.40
C TYR A 31 5.64 -12.46 -5.90
N PRO A 32 6.18 -13.59 -6.39
CA PRO A 32 6.32 -13.81 -7.81
C PRO A 32 4.97 -14.17 -8.44
N SER A 33 4.71 -13.69 -9.65
CA SER A 33 3.66 -14.24 -10.50
C SER A 33 4.11 -15.57 -11.12
N GLU A 34 3.18 -16.31 -11.69
CA GLU A 34 3.53 -17.31 -12.71
C GLU A 34 4.14 -16.61 -13.94
N PRO A 35 5.00 -17.29 -14.72
CA PRO A 35 5.50 -16.77 -15.98
C PRO A 35 4.34 -16.40 -16.92
N SER A 36 4.47 -15.29 -17.64
CA SER A 36 3.45 -14.81 -18.56
C SER A 36 3.98 -14.55 -19.96
N ASP A 37 3.19 -14.97 -20.96
CA ASP A 37 3.44 -14.69 -22.37
C ASP A 37 2.90 -13.33 -22.84
N THR A 38 2.37 -12.50 -21.93
CA THR A 38 1.76 -11.20 -22.29
C THR A 38 2.31 -10.03 -21.49
N VAL A 39 2.68 -10.24 -20.23
CA VAL A 39 3.21 -9.20 -19.33
C VAL A 39 4.61 -9.56 -18.82
N CYS A 40 5.35 -8.57 -18.31
CA CYS A 40 6.67 -8.74 -17.70
C CYS A 40 7.75 -9.44 -18.56
N LYS A 41 7.60 -9.41 -19.90
CA LYS A 41 8.59 -9.98 -20.86
C LYS A 41 9.99 -9.38 -20.77
N GLY A 42 10.12 -8.15 -20.25
CA GLY A 42 11.41 -7.49 -20.03
C GLY A 42 12.10 -7.92 -18.73
N VAL A 43 11.48 -8.79 -17.93
CA VAL A 43 12.04 -9.30 -16.66
C VAL A 43 12.54 -10.72 -16.88
N PRO A 44 13.74 -11.08 -16.37
CA PRO A 44 14.25 -12.45 -16.46
C PRO A 44 13.22 -13.47 -15.96
N GLY A 45 12.95 -14.49 -16.78
CA GLY A 45 11.96 -15.54 -16.48
C GLY A 45 10.50 -15.17 -16.74
N GLY A 46 10.20 -13.96 -17.24
CA GLY A 46 8.82 -13.55 -17.57
C GLY A 46 7.90 -13.42 -16.35
N VAL A 47 8.47 -13.19 -15.16
CA VAL A 47 7.76 -13.14 -13.88
C VAL A 47 7.65 -11.69 -13.40
N CYS A 48 6.44 -11.29 -13.04
CA CYS A 48 6.20 -10.04 -12.34
C CYS A 48 6.45 -10.22 -10.84
N LEU A 49 7.12 -9.25 -10.21
CA LEU A 49 7.31 -9.24 -8.75
C LEU A 49 6.34 -8.27 -8.09
N GLY A 50 5.48 -8.80 -7.23
CA GLY A 50 4.55 -8.07 -6.38
C GLY A 50 5.20 -7.65 -5.06
N PHE A 51 5.75 -6.44 -5.02
CA PHE A 51 6.32 -5.86 -3.81
C PHE A 51 5.20 -5.48 -2.83
N LYS A 52 5.18 -6.10 -1.64
CA LYS A 52 4.23 -5.84 -0.54
C LYS A 52 4.98 -5.76 0.78
N GLY A 53 4.86 -4.62 1.46
CA GLY A 53 5.57 -4.38 2.72
C GLY A 53 5.20 -5.42 3.79
N ARG A 54 6.22 -5.94 4.47
CA ARG A 54 6.14 -6.94 5.54
C ARG A 54 6.52 -6.29 6.88
N GLY A 55 5.57 -5.70 7.56
CA GLY A 55 5.82 -4.99 8.82
C GLY A 55 4.68 -4.06 9.18
N LEU A 56 4.80 -3.42 10.35
CA LEU A 56 3.79 -2.45 10.78
C LEU A 56 3.66 -1.34 9.73
N GLY A 57 2.41 -1.04 9.34
CA GLY A 57 2.10 -0.10 8.27
C GLY A 57 2.04 -0.73 6.87
N GLY A 58 2.52 -1.96 6.73
CA GLY A 58 2.46 -2.74 5.49
C GLY A 58 3.11 -2.01 4.31
N THR A 59 2.40 -1.94 3.20
CA THR A 59 2.92 -1.32 1.96
C THR A 59 3.02 0.21 2.07
N SER A 60 2.31 0.87 3.00
CA SER A 60 2.45 2.32 3.20
C SER A 60 3.84 2.72 3.71
N SER A 61 4.57 1.79 4.31
CA SER A 61 5.95 1.94 4.79
C SER A 61 6.99 1.83 3.67
N HIS A 62 6.57 1.47 2.45
CA HIS A 62 7.45 1.21 1.30
C HIS A 62 7.03 1.94 0.02
N ASN A 63 5.78 2.38 -0.09
CA ASN A 63 5.25 3.02 -1.30
C ASN A 63 5.95 4.35 -1.65
N PHE A 64 5.60 4.95 -2.78
CA PHE A 64 6.13 6.26 -3.19
C PHE A 64 5.46 7.46 -2.52
N MET A 65 4.67 7.27 -1.44
CA MET A 65 3.97 8.31 -0.68
C MET A 65 2.99 9.18 -1.47
N LEU A 66 2.87 9.01 -2.79
CA LEU A 66 1.92 9.74 -3.63
C LEU A 66 0.51 9.62 -3.05
N TYR A 67 -0.12 10.76 -2.85
CA TYR A 67 -1.46 10.85 -2.32
C TYR A 67 -2.41 11.41 -3.36
N THR A 68 -3.42 10.62 -3.69
CA THR A 68 -4.55 11.00 -4.53
C THR A 68 -5.80 10.29 -4.02
N ARG A 69 -6.98 10.92 -4.21
CA ARG A 69 -8.26 10.21 -4.07
C ARG A 69 -8.59 9.54 -5.41
N SER A 70 -9.38 8.45 -5.37
CA SER A 70 -9.94 7.87 -6.59
C SER A 70 -11.02 8.78 -7.19
N HIS A 71 -11.40 8.50 -8.43
CA HIS A 71 -12.46 9.24 -9.09
C HIS A 71 -13.81 8.89 -8.45
N HIS A 72 -14.73 9.86 -8.33
CA HIS A 72 -16.01 9.61 -7.66
C HIS A 72 -16.80 8.45 -8.28
N ARG A 73 -16.73 8.32 -9.61
CA ARG A 73 -17.34 7.24 -10.40
C ARG A 73 -16.88 5.84 -9.98
N ASP A 74 -15.69 5.68 -9.42
CA ASP A 74 -15.22 4.36 -8.96
C ASP A 74 -16.10 3.87 -7.80
N PHE A 75 -16.37 4.74 -6.84
CA PHE A 75 -17.21 4.49 -5.67
C PHE A 75 -18.70 4.44 -6.01
N ASP A 76 -19.16 5.37 -6.84
CA ASP A 76 -20.56 5.37 -7.32
C ASP A 76 -20.85 4.09 -8.12
N GLY A 77 -19.87 3.61 -8.89
CA GLY A 77 -19.93 2.31 -9.57
C GLY A 77 -20.10 1.16 -8.59
N TRP A 78 -19.26 1.08 -7.54
CA TRP A 78 -19.39 0.04 -6.52
C TRP A 78 -20.75 0.03 -5.84
N ALA A 79 -21.30 1.20 -5.52
CA ALA A 79 -22.63 1.32 -4.96
C ALA A 79 -23.71 0.84 -5.93
N SER A 80 -23.58 1.16 -7.22
CA SER A 80 -24.50 0.69 -8.26
C SER A 80 -24.43 -0.82 -8.51
N ASP A 81 -23.27 -1.44 -8.26
CA ASP A 81 -23.08 -2.90 -8.31
C ASP A 81 -23.70 -3.63 -7.10
N GLY A 82 -24.37 -2.91 -6.19
CA GLY A 82 -25.07 -3.46 -5.03
C GLY A 82 -24.32 -3.32 -3.71
N ASN A 83 -23.16 -2.64 -3.68
CA ASN A 83 -22.42 -2.37 -2.45
C ASN A 83 -22.93 -1.07 -1.80
N TYR A 84 -24.16 -1.09 -1.29
CA TYR A 84 -24.77 0.07 -0.64
C TYR A 84 -23.90 0.61 0.51
N GLY A 85 -23.86 1.95 0.68
CA GLY A 85 -22.97 2.60 1.64
C GLY A 85 -21.60 3.00 1.09
N TRP A 86 -21.28 2.62 -0.15
CA TRP A 86 -19.97 2.86 -0.78
C TRP A 86 -19.97 3.92 -1.88
N SER A 87 -21.04 4.69 -2.07
CA SER A 87 -21.02 5.79 -3.04
C SER A 87 -19.99 6.86 -2.64
N TYR A 88 -19.52 7.66 -3.59
CA TYR A 88 -18.48 8.66 -3.27
C TYR A 88 -18.92 9.61 -2.16
N ARG A 89 -20.20 10.00 -2.18
CA ARG A 89 -20.80 10.86 -1.15
C ARG A 89 -20.74 10.23 0.24
N GLU A 90 -20.93 8.92 0.36
CA GLU A 90 -20.94 8.19 1.62
C GLU A 90 -19.52 7.96 2.17
N VAL A 91 -18.54 7.74 1.30
CA VAL A 91 -17.14 7.52 1.71
C VAL A 91 -16.35 8.81 1.92
N LEU A 92 -16.75 9.93 1.29
CA LEU A 92 -16.06 11.23 1.39
C LEU A 92 -15.81 11.69 2.85
N PRO A 93 -16.76 11.59 3.80
CA PRO A 93 -16.49 11.92 5.19
C PRO A 93 -15.33 11.13 5.82
N TYR A 94 -15.09 9.89 5.39
CA TYR A 94 -14.00 9.06 5.88
C TYR A 94 -12.66 9.47 5.27
N PHE A 95 -12.61 9.88 4.00
CA PHE A 95 -11.42 10.51 3.41
C PHE A 95 -11.04 11.78 4.16
N LEU A 96 -12.01 12.68 4.36
CA LEU A 96 -11.79 13.94 5.07
C LEU A 96 -11.32 13.69 6.51
N LYS A 97 -11.93 12.74 7.22
CA LYS A 97 -11.49 12.33 8.56
C LYS A 97 -10.07 11.77 8.57
N ALA A 98 -9.73 10.93 7.61
CA ALA A 98 -8.38 10.37 7.48
C ALA A 98 -7.34 11.48 7.32
N GLU A 99 -7.57 12.40 6.38
CA GLU A 99 -6.68 13.51 6.04
C GLU A 99 -6.56 14.54 7.17
N SER A 100 -7.67 14.85 7.88
CA SER A 100 -7.63 15.81 8.98
C SER A 100 -6.92 15.25 10.21
N SER A 101 -7.18 13.99 10.54
CA SER A 101 -6.89 13.46 11.87
C SER A 101 -5.70 12.50 11.93
N TYR A 102 -5.39 11.80 10.85
CA TYR A 102 -4.45 10.68 10.89
C TYR A 102 -3.36 10.80 9.82
N VAL A 103 -3.75 10.74 8.55
CA VAL A 103 -2.84 10.78 7.41
C VAL A 103 -2.46 12.24 7.14
N LYS A 104 -1.18 12.55 7.32
CA LYS A 104 -0.66 13.88 7.00
C LYS A 104 -0.34 13.95 5.52
N VAL A 105 -1.19 14.67 4.81
CA VAL A 105 -1.02 15.01 3.40
C VAL A 105 -0.35 16.37 3.34
N SER A 106 0.77 16.46 2.63
CA SER A 106 1.48 17.72 2.44
C SER A 106 1.96 17.87 1.00
N SER A 107 2.30 19.10 0.62
CA SER A 107 2.98 19.37 -0.65
C SER A 107 4.44 18.92 -0.55
N ASN A 108 5.04 18.59 -1.69
CA ASN A 108 6.47 18.26 -1.73
C ASN A 108 7.32 19.45 -1.27
N THR A 109 8.29 19.16 -0.41
CA THR A 109 9.29 20.12 0.08
C THR A 109 10.51 20.24 -0.82
N PHE A 110 10.54 19.47 -1.91
CA PHE A 110 11.55 19.52 -2.94
C PHE A 110 10.89 19.22 -4.29
N GLU A 111 11.09 20.09 -5.27
CA GLU A 111 10.61 19.91 -6.64
C GLU A 111 11.75 20.18 -7.63
N THR A 112 11.74 19.48 -8.76
CA THR A 112 12.63 19.78 -9.87
C THR A 112 11.95 20.77 -10.83
N PRO A 113 12.72 21.53 -11.63
CA PRO A 113 12.14 22.43 -12.65
C PRO A 113 11.18 21.74 -13.61
N MET A 114 11.35 20.44 -13.84
CA MET A 114 10.50 19.60 -14.70
C MET A 114 9.01 19.68 -14.34
N ILE A 115 8.65 19.75 -13.06
CA ILE A 115 7.23 19.76 -12.62
C ILE A 115 6.49 20.97 -13.19
N SER A 116 7.10 22.15 -13.13
CA SER A 116 6.51 23.37 -13.68
C SER A 116 6.38 23.29 -15.21
N SER A 117 7.41 22.80 -15.90
CA SER A 117 7.37 22.61 -17.36
C SER A 117 6.28 21.62 -17.81
N VAL A 118 6.08 20.52 -17.08
CA VAL A 118 5.02 19.55 -17.40
C VAL A 118 3.63 20.19 -17.30
N LEU A 119 3.39 21.01 -16.27
CA LEU A 119 2.11 21.71 -16.11
C LEU A 119 1.87 22.79 -17.16
N GLU A 120 2.93 23.45 -17.62
CA GLU A 120 2.86 24.42 -18.71
C GLU A 120 2.53 23.74 -20.04
N VAL A 121 3.28 22.71 -20.41
CA VAL A 121 3.03 21.91 -21.62
C VAL A 121 1.63 21.30 -21.58
N ALA A 122 1.18 20.77 -20.44
CA ALA A 122 -0.19 20.26 -20.31
C ALA A 122 -1.24 21.31 -20.73
N ARG A 123 -1.06 22.59 -20.35
CA ARG A 123 -1.97 23.67 -20.74
C ARG A 123 -1.88 23.99 -22.23
N GLU A 124 -0.68 23.98 -22.82
CA GLU A 124 -0.49 24.18 -24.28
C GLU A 124 -1.23 23.12 -25.10
N PHE A 125 -1.25 21.88 -24.61
CA PHE A 125 -2.01 20.78 -25.20
C PHE A 125 -3.51 20.80 -24.85
N GLY A 126 -4.00 21.85 -24.19
CA GLY A 126 -5.41 22.04 -23.85
C GLY A 126 -5.88 21.30 -22.60
N TYR A 127 -4.98 20.71 -21.82
CA TYR A 127 -5.33 20.07 -20.55
C TYR A 127 -5.44 21.08 -19.41
N ARG A 128 -6.34 20.78 -18.47
CA ARG A 128 -6.58 21.63 -17.29
C ARG A 128 -5.54 21.33 -16.22
N ALA A 129 -5.03 22.39 -15.59
CA ALA A 129 -4.43 22.28 -14.28
C ALA A 129 -5.56 22.23 -13.24
N ILE A 130 -5.56 21.24 -12.35
CA ILE A 130 -6.66 21.01 -11.40
C ILE A 130 -6.15 20.88 -9.96
N ASN A 131 -7.08 20.94 -9.01
CA ASN A 131 -6.91 20.35 -7.69
C ASN A 131 -7.61 18.98 -7.69
N PRO A 132 -6.91 17.87 -7.41
CA PRO A 132 -7.50 16.51 -7.47
C PRO A 132 -8.60 16.26 -6.43
N PHE A 133 -8.77 17.17 -5.46
CA PHE A 133 -9.78 17.08 -4.40
C PHE A 133 -11.05 17.86 -4.71
N ASP A 134 -11.09 18.60 -5.83
CA ASP A 134 -12.27 19.30 -6.31
C ASP A 134 -13.17 18.38 -7.15
N LYS A 135 -14.34 18.90 -7.55
CA LYS A 135 -15.32 18.15 -8.37
C LYS A 135 -14.78 17.72 -9.74
N VAL A 136 -13.84 18.47 -10.30
CA VAL A 136 -13.21 18.16 -11.60
C VAL A 136 -11.91 17.40 -11.31
N GLN A 137 -11.95 16.08 -11.50
CA GLN A 137 -10.84 15.19 -11.16
C GLN A 137 -9.96 14.78 -12.37
N LEU A 138 -10.30 15.22 -13.58
CA LEU A 138 -9.51 14.98 -14.79
C LEU A 138 -8.68 16.20 -15.15
N GLY A 139 -7.35 16.04 -15.10
CA GLY A 139 -6.39 17.09 -15.42
C GLY A 139 -5.01 16.81 -14.83
N PHE A 140 -4.11 17.79 -14.95
CA PHE A 140 -2.75 17.74 -14.43
C PHE A 140 -2.66 18.51 -13.11
N TYR A 141 -1.88 18.02 -12.16
CA TYR A 141 -1.72 18.65 -10.85
C TYR A 141 -0.39 18.26 -10.20
N ARG A 142 0.05 19.05 -9.23
CA ARG A 142 1.18 18.69 -8.37
C ARG A 142 0.70 17.62 -7.39
N ALA A 143 1.31 16.44 -7.45
CA ALA A 143 0.96 15.36 -6.53
C ALA A 143 1.32 15.76 -5.09
N SER A 144 0.38 15.53 -4.16
CA SER A 144 0.67 15.61 -2.73
C SER A 144 1.29 14.31 -2.24
N THR A 145 1.90 14.34 -1.06
CA THR A 145 2.51 13.16 -0.44
C THR A 145 2.00 12.92 0.97
N THR A 146 1.97 11.65 1.38
CA THR A 146 1.75 11.24 2.77
C THR A 146 3.04 11.40 3.57
N THR A 147 3.42 12.66 3.83
CA THR A 147 4.63 13.05 4.56
C THR A 147 4.32 14.04 5.68
N LEU A 148 5.15 14.01 6.73
CA LEU A 148 5.09 14.91 7.87
C LEU A 148 6.51 15.35 8.23
N LYS A 149 6.79 16.66 8.17
CA LYS A 149 8.13 17.23 8.43
C LYS A 149 9.23 16.56 7.58
N GLY A 150 8.96 16.40 6.29
CA GLY A 150 9.89 15.76 5.35
C GLY A 150 10.01 14.24 5.45
N GLN A 151 9.37 13.60 6.43
CA GLN A 151 9.43 12.14 6.62
C GLN A 151 8.17 11.45 6.13
N ARG A 152 8.30 10.19 5.72
CA ARG A 152 7.17 9.32 5.42
C ARG A 152 6.20 9.25 6.61
N ASN A 153 4.91 9.39 6.33
CA ASN A 153 3.85 9.15 7.30
C ASN A 153 3.02 7.92 6.90
N SER A 154 3.52 6.74 7.28
CA SER A 154 2.86 5.45 7.04
C SER A 154 1.61 5.27 7.90
N ALA A 155 0.83 4.21 7.61
CA ALA A 155 -0.30 3.84 8.44
C ALA A 155 0.10 3.50 9.89
N ALA A 156 1.29 2.92 10.11
CA ALA A 156 1.79 2.67 11.46
C ALA A 156 2.02 3.98 12.23
N ARG A 157 2.71 4.94 11.61
CA ARG A 157 3.00 6.25 12.22
C ARG A 157 1.73 7.07 12.43
N ALA A 158 0.80 7.03 11.48
CA ALA A 158 -0.45 7.80 11.51
C ALA A 158 -1.47 7.23 12.52
N TYR A 159 -1.68 5.92 12.53
CA TYR A 159 -2.79 5.30 13.28
C TYR A 159 -2.35 4.51 14.50
N LEU A 160 -1.15 3.92 14.48
CA LEU A 160 -0.74 2.94 15.50
C LEU A 160 0.16 3.57 16.56
N HIS A 161 1.22 4.27 16.15
CA HIS A 161 2.19 4.86 17.07
C HIS A 161 1.58 5.83 18.09
N PRO A 162 0.61 6.71 17.73
CA PRO A 162 0.00 7.62 18.71
C PRO A 162 -0.79 6.91 19.82
N VAL A 163 -1.19 5.66 19.59
CA VAL A 163 -2.09 4.90 20.47
C VAL A 163 -1.51 3.57 20.95
N ARG A 164 -0.24 3.28 20.62
CA ARG A 164 0.43 1.99 20.88
C ARG A 164 0.47 1.59 22.36
N ASN A 165 0.42 2.57 23.25
CA ASN A 165 0.49 2.36 24.71
C ASN A 165 -0.90 2.20 25.35
N ARG A 166 -1.98 2.19 24.57
CA ARG A 166 -3.32 1.94 25.10
C ARG A 166 -3.40 0.50 25.62
N ARG A 167 -3.84 0.34 26.88
CA ARG A 167 -3.94 -0.96 27.56
C ARG A 167 -4.85 -1.97 26.86
N ASN A 168 -5.79 -1.51 26.04
CA ASN A 168 -6.71 -2.35 25.27
C ASN A 168 -6.23 -2.63 23.84
N LEU A 169 -5.00 -2.27 23.48
CA LEU A 169 -4.41 -2.53 22.18
C LEU A 169 -3.16 -3.40 22.35
N HIS A 170 -3.22 -4.62 21.84
CA HIS A 170 -2.09 -5.55 21.82
C HIS A 170 -1.59 -5.73 20.40
N ILE A 171 -0.29 -5.50 20.20
CA ILE A 171 0.39 -5.64 18.92
C ILE A 171 1.42 -6.77 19.06
N SER A 172 1.29 -7.81 18.23
CA SER A 172 2.29 -8.88 18.15
C SER A 172 2.89 -8.86 16.75
N MET A 173 4.15 -8.43 16.67
CA MET A 173 4.98 -8.49 15.48
C MET A 173 5.60 -9.88 15.30
N ASN A 174 6.22 -10.12 14.14
CA ASN A 174 6.82 -11.40 13.76
C ASN A 174 5.84 -12.58 13.95
N SER A 175 4.55 -12.33 13.72
CA SER A 175 3.45 -13.24 13.97
C SER A 175 2.71 -13.49 12.64
N ILE A 176 2.99 -14.63 12.02
CA ILE A 176 2.40 -15.00 10.72
C ILE A 176 1.15 -15.81 10.98
N VAL A 177 -0.02 -15.25 10.67
CA VAL A 177 -1.29 -15.99 10.74
C VAL A 177 -1.31 -17.05 9.64
N THR A 178 -1.58 -18.30 10.02
CA THR A 178 -1.54 -19.45 9.12
C THR A 178 -2.93 -20.03 8.85
N LYS A 179 -3.89 -19.81 9.76
CA LYS A 179 -5.26 -20.32 9.62
C LYS A 179 -6.26 -19.53 10.46
N ILE A 180 -7.46 -19.31 9.92
CA ILE A 180 -8.64 -18.86 10.67
C ILE A 180 -9.38 -20.10 11.16
N LEU A 181 -9.72 -20.11 12.44
CA LEU A 181 -10.49 -21.18 13.06
C LEU A 181 -11.97 -20.87 12.92
N ILE A 182 -12.69 -21.76 12.24
CA ILE A 182 -14.10 -21.59 11.87
C ILE A 182 -14.84 -22.84 12.28
N ASP A 183 -15.93 -22.65 13.01
CA ASP A 183 -16.82 -23.73 13.39
C ASP A 183 -17.54 -24.26 12.13
N PRO A 184 -17.47 -25.57 11.84
CA PRO A 184 -17.94 -26.12 10.56
C PRO A 184 -19.45 -26.09 10.43
N ASP A 185 -20.21 -26.04 11.53
CA ASP A 185 -21.67 -26.10 11.53
C ASP A 185 -22.27 -24.71 11.49
N THR A 186 -21.86 -23.85 12.42
CA THR A 186 -22.35 -22.47 12.54
C THR A 186 -21.68 -21.51 11.55
N LYS A 187 -20.55 -21.90 10.97
CA LYS A 187 -19.66 -21.05 10.14
C LYS A 187 -19.12 -19.82 10.88
N THR A 188 -19.11 -19.86 12.21
CA THR A 188 -18.61 -18.76 13.04
C THR A 188 -17.09 -18.83 13.16
N ALA A 189 -16.41 -17.74 12.82
CA ALA A 189 -14.97 -17.62 13.04
C ALA A 189 -14.68 -17.28 14.51
N TYR A 190 -13.96 -18.15 15.21
CA TYR A 190 -13.80 -18.07 16.67
C TYR A 190 -12.34 -17.88 17.13
N GLY A 191 -11.37 -17.96 16.22
CA GLY A 191 -9.97 -17.73 16.53
C GLY A 191 -9.06 -17.76 15.31
N VAL A 192 -7.76 -17.59 15.54
CA VAL A 192 -6.73 -17.75 14.52
C VAL A 192 -5.55 -18.54 15.08
N GLN A 193 -4.93 -19.33 14.22
CA GLN A 193 -3.62 -19.93 14.43
C GLN A 193 -2.55 -19.05 13.78
N PHE A 194 -1.44 -18.86 14.47
CA PHE A 194 -0.31 -18.10 13.96
C PHE A 194 1.02 -18.66 14.47
N THR A 195 2.06 -18.49 13.68
CA THR A 195 3.43 -18.86 14.07
C THR A 195 4.19 -17.61 14.50
N LYS A 196 4.90 -17.70 15.63
CA LYS A 196 5.80 -16.68 16.13
C LYS A 196 7.09 -17.33 16.60
N ASN A 197 8.23 -16.88 16.07
CA ASN A 197 9.55 -17.45 16.38
C ASN A 197 9.60 -18.98 16.20
N GLY A 198 8.95 -19.51 15.16
CA GLY A 198 8.86 -20.94 14.88
C GLY A 198 7.86 -21.73 15.75
N VAL A 199 7.23 -21.09 16.74
CA VAL A 199 6.25 -21.73 17.63
C VAL A 199 4.83 -21.40 17.16
N SER A 200 3.99 -22.43 17.10
CA SER A 200 2.56 -22.28 16.78
C SER A 200 1.78 -21.83 18.01
N HIS A 201 0.91 -20.85 17.82
CA HIS A 201 0.05 -20.28 18.84
C HIS A 201 -1.40 -20.20 18.33
N THR A 202 -2.35 -20.21 19.25
CA THR A 202 -3.77 -19.99 18.96
C THR A 202 -4.27 -18.82 19.81
N ILE A 203 -5.04 -17.93 19.21
CA ILE A 203 -5.78 -16.87 19.92
C ILE A 203 -7.25 -16.92 19.53
N LEU A 204 -8.12 -16.82 20.53
CA LEU A 204 -9.56 -16.83 20.34
C LEU A 204 -10.11 -15.39 20.29
N THR A 205 -11.20 -15.19 19.56
CA THR A 205 -11.93 -13.92 19.52
C THR A 205 -13.28 -14.07 20.23
N LYS A 206 -13.78 -12.96 20.80
CA LYS A 206 -15.12 -12.87 21.38
C LYS A 206 -16.13 -12.20 20.45
N LYS A 207 -15.66 -11.55 19.38
CA LYS A 207 -16.50 -10.76 18.48
C LYS A 207 -16.20 -11.13 17.04
N GLU A 208 -15.08 -10.62 16.54
CA GLU A 208 -14.78 -10.65 15.11
C GLU A 208 -13.30 -10.89 14.87
N ILE A 209 -13.00 -11.33 13.64
CA ILE A 209 -11.66 -11.37 13.07
C ILE A 209 -11.68 -10.47 11.84
N ILE A 210 -10.89 -9.40 11.87
CA ILE A 210 -10.76 -8.48 10.74
C ILE A 210 -9.52 -8.86 9.95
N LEU A 211 -9.72 -9.34 8.72
CA LEU A 211 -8.65 -9.73 7.83
C LEU A 211 -8.15 -8.52 7.04
N SER A 212 -6.89 -8.14 7.27
CA SER A 212 -6.24 -6.99 6.61
C SER A 212 -4.85 -7.35 6.09
N ALA A 213 -4.66 -8.58 5.59
CA ALA A 213 -3.37 -9.09 5.11
C ALA A 213 -3.00 -8.60 3.69
N GLY A 214 -3.83 -7.76 3.07
CA GLY A 214 -3.65 -7.24 1.71
C GLY A 214 -4.19 -8.18 0.62
N VAL A 215 -4.21 -7.68 -0.62
CA VAL A 215 -4.92 -8.31 -1.76
C VAL A 215 -4.38 -9.70 -2.15
N ILE A 216 -3.13 -10.02 -1.80
CA ILE A 216 -2.52 -11.33 -2.10
C ILE A 216 -2.70 -12.29 -0.91
N ALA A 217 -2.28 -11.88 0.30
CA ALA A 217 -2.27 -12.79 1.44
C ALA A 217 -3.66 -13.01 2.08
N SER A 218 -4.60 -12.07 1.93
CA SER A 218 -5.97 -12.25 2.45
C SER A 218 -6.72 -13.40 1.77
N PRO A 219 -6.83 -13.46 0.42
CA PRO A 219 -7.45 -14.60 -0.23
C PRO A 219 -6.69 -15.91 0.02
N GLN A 220 -5.35 -15.86 0.08
CA GLN A 220 -4.55 -17.02 0.45
C GLN A 220 -4.94 -17.56 1.83
N LEU A 221 -5.02 -16.70 2.85
CA LEU A 221 -5.38 -17.11 4.21
C LEU A 221 -6.83 -17.62 4.30
N LEU A 222 -7.77 -17.03 3.58
CA LEU A 222 -9.13 -17.55 3.47
C LEU A 222 -9.14 -18.97 2.88
N MET A 223 -8.38 -19.20 1.80
CA MET A 223 -8.26 -20.52 1.17
C MET A 223 -7.62 -21.54 2.12
N LEU A 224 -6.52 -21.19 2.81
CA LEU A 224 -5.91 -22.03 3.86
C LEU A 224 -6.87 -22.35 5.02
N SER A 225 -7.92 -21.55 5.18
CA SER A 225 -8.96 -21.71 6.20
C SER A 225 -10.22 -22.40 5.67
N GLY A 226 -10.19 -22.92 4.44
CA GLY A 226 -11.31 -23.65 3.83
C GLY A 226 -12.38 -22.77 3.18
N ILE A 227 -12.12 -21.47 2.97
CA ILE A 227 -13.02 -20.55 2.26
C ILE A 227 -12.40 -20.22 0.90
N GLY A 228 -12.97 -20.77 -0.17
CA GLY A 228 -12.45 -20.57 -1.52
C GLY A 228 -13.03 -21.55 -2.55
N PRO A 229 -12.45 -21.62 -3.76
CA PRO A 229 -12.99 -22.44 -4.84
C PRO A 229 -12.89 -23.92 -4.47
N ARG A 230 -14.04 -24.61 -4.41
CA ARG A 230 -14.14 -26.01 -3.96
C ARG A 230 -13.06 -26.92 -4.55
N HIS A 231 -12.98 -26.99 -5.88
CA HIS A 231 -12.03 -27.88 -6.58
C HIS A 231 -10.57 -27.57 -6.23
N HIS A 232 -10.22 -26.28 -6.12
CA HIS A 232 -8.86 -25.88 -5.76
C HIS A 232 -8.52 -26.30 -4.32
N LEU A 233 -9.43 -26.09 -3.37
CA LEU A 233 -9.25 -26.52 -1.98
C LEU A 233 -9.12 -28.04 -1.86
N GLU A 234 -10.00 -28.79 -2.53
CA GLU A 234 -9.98 -30.25 -2.55
C GLU A 234 -8.68 -30.80 -3.17
N SER A 235 -8.17 -30.18 -4.23
CA SER A 235 -6.88 -30.55 -4.85
C SER A 235 -5.68 -30.42 -3.92
N LEU A 236 -5.79 -29.58 -2.88
CA LEU A 236 -4.77 -29.35 -1.85
C LEU A 236 -5.10 -30.06 -0.53
N SER A 237 -6.11 -30.94 -0.52
CA SER A 237 -6.58 -31.63 0.69
C SER A 237 -7.01 -30.68 1.82
N ILE A 238 -7.55 -29.50 1.47
CA ILE A 238 -8.08 -28.54 2.44
C ILE A 238 -9.59 -28.76 2.60
N PRO A 239 -10.10 -29.02 3.82
CA PRO A 239 -11.53 -29.14 4.05
C PRO A 239 -12.30 -27.88 3.64
N VAL A 240 -13.36 -28.06 2.86
CA VAL A 240 -14.18 -26.95 2.35
C VAL A 240 -15.19 -26.52 3.40
N VAL A 241 -14.95 -25.36 4.02
CA VAL A 241 -15.90 -24.70 4.93
C VAL A 241 -16.99 -23.98 4.13
N LYS A 242 -16.59 -23.25 3.08
CA LYS A 242 -17.50 -22.53 2.18
C LYS A 242 -16.87 -22.38 0.80
N SER A 243 -17.62 -22.76 -0.24
CA SER A 243 -17.21 -22.54 -1.63
C SER A 243 -17.54 -21.11 -2.07
N LEU A 244 -16.51 -20.32 -2.41
CA LEU A 244 -16.59 -18.94 -2.91
C LEU A 244 -15.47 -18.68 -3.92
N SER A 245 -15.62 -17.70 -4.80
CA SER A 245 -14.60 -17.30 -5.80
C SER A 245 -13.42 -16.51 -5.20
N VAL A 246 -12.91 -16.94 -4.04
CA VAL A 246 -11.76 -16.31 -3.37
C VAL A 246 -10.51 -16.46 -4.23
N GLY A 247 -9.74 -15.38 -4.38
CA GLY A 247 -8.53 -15.34 -5.20
C GLY A 247 -8.78 -14.96 -6.66
N TYR A 248 -10.03 -14.80 -7.09
CA TYR A 248 -10.40 -14.32 -8.42
C TYR A 248 -10.57 -12.80 -8.44
N ASN A 249 -10.74 -12.25 -9.65
CA ASN A 249 -10.95 -10.81 -9.88
C ASN A 249 -9.78 -9.93 -9.41
N LEU A 250 -8.54 -10.43 -9.54
CA LEU A 250 -7.34 -9.65 -9.28
C LEU A 250 -7.17 -8.58 -10.36
N HIS A 251 -7.28 -7.32 -9.96
CA HIS A 251 -6.97 -6.17 -10.80
C HIS A 251 -5.70 -5.48 -10.26
N ASP A 252 -4.84 -5.05 -11.17
CA ASP A 252 -3.67 -4.23 -10.86
C ASP A 252 -3.42 -3.20 -11.96
N HIS A 253 -2.65 -2.17 -11.66
CA HIS A 253 -2.22 -1.17 -12.63
C HIS A 253 -0.86 -1.55 -13.21
N TYR A 254 -0.85 -1.92 -14.49
CA TYR A 254 0.40 -2.19 -15.21
C TYR A 254 1.10 -0.87 -15.55
N GLY A 255 2.23 -0.61 -14.90
CA GLY A 255 3.09 0.53 -15.20
C GLY A 255 4.25 0.15 -16.12
N TYR A 256 4.56 1.02 -17.09
CA TYR A 256 5.80 0.96 -17.84
C TYR A 256 6.76 2.04 -17.33
N THR A 257 7.74 1.65 -16.51
CA THR A 257 8.60 2.59 -15.76
C THR A 257 9.90 2.96 -16.47
N GLN A 258 10.15 2.45 -17.69
CA GLN A 258 11.46 2.54 -18.36
C GLN A 258 11.50 3.49 -19.56
N LEU A 259 10.50 4.35 -19.73
CA LEU A 259 10.57 5.38 -20.77
C LEU A 259 11.54 6.48 -20.33
N LYS A 260 12.77 6.44 -20.85
CA LYS A 260 13.84 7.39 -20.52
C LYS A 260 14.01 8.40 -21.64
N PHE A 261 14.16 9.66 -21.26
CA PHE A 261 14.42 10.77 -22.17
C PHE A 261 15.77 11.41 -21.85
N ASN A 262 16.53 11.74 -22.89
CA ASN A 262 17.74 12.53 -22.73
C ASN A 262 17.36 14.01 -22.68
N LEU A 263 17.74 14.69 -21.61
CA LEU A 263 17.52 16.13 -21.46
C LEU A 263 18.76 16.87 -21.97
N ARG A 264 18.53 17.95 -22.74
CA ARG A 264 19.63 18.83 -23.21
C ARG A 264 20.25 19.63 -22.07
N ASN A 265 19.43 19.99 -21.07
CA ASN A 265 19.84 20.76 -19.90
C ASN A 265 19.52 19.97 -18.61
N PRO A 266 20.31 20.15 -17.53
CA PRO A 266 19.95 19.61 -16.22
C PRO A 266 18.56 20.10 -15.79
N GLY A 267 17.68 19.17 -15.44
CA GLY A 267 16.30 19.49 -15.02
C GLY A 267 15.67 18.44 -14.11
N THR A 268 16.42 17.39 -13.77
CA THR A 268 16.00 16.26 -12.94
C THR A 268 16.95 16.08 -11.76
N PHE A 269 16.52 15.30 -10.77
CA PHE A 269 17.37 14.90 -9.65
C PHE A 269 18.01 13.53 -9.93
N GLU A 270 19.26 13.35 -9.52
CA GLU A 270 19.98 12.07 -9.59
C GLU A 270 20.14 11.50 -8.18
N PRO A 271 19.31 10.53 -7.75
CA PRO A 271 19.33 10.00 -6.38
C PRO A 271 20.67 9.42 -5.91
N HIS A 272 21.53 9.01 -6.85
CA HIS A 272 22.86 8.46 -6.55
C HIS A 272 23.94 9.53 -6.37
N LYS A 273 23.61 10.82 -6.58
CA LYS A 273 24.54 11.96 -6.47
C LYS A 273 24.11 12.94 -5.39
N THR A 274 23.65 12.43 -4.24
CA THR A 274 23.33 13.23 -3.06
C THR A 274 24.60 13.74 -2.37
N THR A 275 24.53 14.90 -1.70
CA THR A 275 25.63 15.46 -0.91
C THR A 275 25.35 15.39 0.61
N ALA A 276 26.41 15.50 1.42
CA ALA A 276 26.26 15.61 2.88
C ALA A 276 25.42 16.83 3.28
N GLN A 277 25.62 17.97 2.61
CA GLN A 277 24.84 19.19 2.85
C GLN A 277 23.33 19.01 2.61
N GLN A 278 22.94 18.26 1.57
CA GLN A 278 21.54 17.94 1.31
C GLN A 278 20.95 17.02 2.38
N PHE A 279 21.78 16.14 2.94
CA PHE A 279 21.36 15.30 4.07
C PHE A 279 21.22 16.13 5.35
N ASP A 280 22.15 17.05 5.62
CA ASP A 280 22.09 17.97 6.76
C ASP A 280 20.86 18.88 6.69
N GLU A 281 20.53 19.40 5.50
CA GLU A 281 19.30 20.16 5.24
C GLU A 281 18.06 19.34 5.61
N TYR A 282 18.00 18.09 5.18
CA TYR A 282 16.90 17.19 5.47
C TYR A 282 16.75 16.88 6.96
N ILE A 283 17.84 16.56 7.66
CA ILE A 283 17.77 16.27 9.10
C ILE A 283 17.39 17.50 9.90
N SER A 284 17.87 18.68 9.50
CA SER A 284 17.62 19.93 10.21
C SER A 284 16.20 20.47 9.98
N ASN A 285 15.74 20.46 8.72
CA ASN A 285 14.56 21.20 8.30
C ASN A 285 13.45 20.33 7.72
N GLY A 286 13.73 19.06 7.40
CA GLY A 286 12.79 18.20 6.69
C GLY A 286 12.57 18.63 5.23
N THR A 287 13.54 19.31 4.63
CA THR A 287 13.48 19.79 3.23
C THR A 287 14.58 19.16 2.38
N GLY A 288 14.67 19.54 1.11
CA GLY A 288 15.70 19.06 0.20
C GLY A 288 15.43 17.65 -0.34
N PRO A 289 16.33 17.10 -1.16
CA PRO A 289 16.04 15.92 -1.96
C PRO A 289 15.68 14.66 -1.15
N PHE A 290 16.22 14.51 0.07
CA PHE A 290 15.89 13.37 0.93
C PHE A 290 14.44 13.35 1.41
N SER A 291 13.75 14.50 1.36
CA SER A 291 12.34 14.64 1.74
C SER A 291 11.33 14.31 0.63
N SER A 292 11.81 13.99 -0.58
CA SER A 292 10.98 13.60 -1.73
C SER A 292 11.16 12.11 -2.07
N PRO A 293 10.09 11.37 -2.41
CA PRO A 293 10.18 10.02 -3.00
C PRO A 293 11.01 9.97 -4.29
#